data_AF-A0A9F7R0B0-F1
#
_entry.id   AF-A0A9F7R0B0-F1
#
_cell.length_a   1.000
_cell.length_b   1.000
_cell.length_c   1.000
_cell.angle_alpha   90.00
_cell.angle_beta   90.00
_cell.angle_gamma   90.00
#
_symmetry.space_group_name_H-M   'P 1'
#
loop_
_entity.id
_entity.type
_entity.pdbx_description
1 polymer ?
#
loop_
_entity_poly.entity_id
_entity_poly.type
_entity_poly.pdbx_seq_one_letter_code
_entity_poly.pdbx_strand_id
1 'polypeptide(L)'
;MESRASLSVLALLLGFSQALHLDQPQHVDITTQILTTNNGSSELLLEGDILLPRSRNALVCATKNCFWNKSSNGLVEVPFTLSRVFSSSDKTVIANAMATFRSKTCISFVPRTNQTDYLSIESKDGCYSNLGRTGGAQVVSLNRLGCVYYGIVEHELNHALGFYHEHTRSDRDQYVTINWGNINPEMQSNFNLENTNNLNTLYDYSSVMHYGKTAFSINGQDTITPIPDPSVKIGQRNELSAIDILRINTLYKC
;
A
#
# COMPACT_ATOMS: atom_id res chain seq x y z
N MET A 1 -8.31 -22.55 -77.96
CA MET A 1 -6.92 -22.10 -77.77
C MET A 1 -7.03 -20.71 -77.18
N GLU A 2 -6.96 -20.57 -75.85
CA GLU A 2 -6.91 -19.31 -75.06
C GLU A 2 -7.02 -19.72 -73.57
N SER A 3 -5.89 -19.86 -72.89
CA SER A 3 -5.22 -18.89 -72.00
C SER A 3 -5.88 -18.75 -70.62
N ARG A 4 -5.21 -19.33 -69.62
CA ARG A 4 -5.49 -19.22 -68.18
C ARG A 4 -5.02 -17.85 -67.68
N ALA A 5 -5.86 -17.16 -66.90
CA ALA A 5 -5.41 -16.10 -66.00
C ALA A 5 -5.84 -16.45 -64.57
N SER A 6 -4.85 -16.66 -63.72
CA SER A 6 -4.98 -16.94 -62.30
C SER A 6 -4.95 -15.60 -61.55
N LEU A 7 -6.02 -15.24 -60.83
CA LEU A 7 -6.01 -14.12 -59.90
C LEU A 7 -5.79 -14.65 -58.48
N SER A 8 -4.57 -14.49 -57.98
CA SER A 8 -4.25 -14.63 -56.56
C SER A 8 -4.74 -13.39 -55.82
N VAL A 9 -5.76 -13.56 -54.96
CA VAL A 9 -6.19 -12.52 -54.01
C VAL A 9 -5.34 -12.67 -52.74
N LEU A 10 -4.45 -11.72 -52.54
CA LEU A 10 -3.62 -11.58 -51.35
C LEU A 10 -4.48 -11.03 -50.21
N ALA A 11 -4.92 -11.90 -49.29
CA ALA A 11 -5.62 -11.48 -48.08
C ALA A 11 -4.59 -10.91 -47.07
N LEU A 12 -4.54 -9.58 -46.93
CA LEU A 12 -3.88 -8.93 -45.80
C LEU A 12 -4.67 -9.24 -44.53
N LEU A 13 -4.17 -10.16 -43.71
CA LEU A 13 -4.60 -10.34 -42.32
C LEU A 13 -4.08 -9.16 -41.51
N LEU A 14 -4.90 -8.11 -41.38
CA LEU A 14 -4.76 -7.14 -40.31
C LEU A 14 -5.05 -7.86 -38.99
N GLY A 15 -3.98 -8.29 -38.33
CA GLY A 15 -4.03 -8.83 -36.98
C GLY A 15 -4.52 -7.75 -36.01
N PHE A 16 -5.82 -7.75 -35.72
CA PHE A 16 -6.31 -7.15 -34.49
C PHE A 16 -5.81 -7.99 -33.33
N SER A 17 -4.71 -7.55 -32.72
CA SER A 17 -4.27 -8.02 -31.42
C SER A 17 -5.28 -7.57 -30.37
N GLN A 18 -6.40 -8.27 -30.26
CA GLN A 18 -7.16 -8.25 -29.02
C GLN A 18 -6.28 -8.96 -27.99
N ALA A 19 -5.57 -8.18 -27.20
CA ALA A 19 -5.03 -8.64 -25.94
C ALA A 19 -6.19 -9.29 -25.19
N LEU A 20 -6.13 -10.61 -25.03
CA LEU A 20 -6.94 -11.33 -24.07
C LEU A 20 -6.67 -10.69 -22.71
N HIS A 21 -7.57 -9.82 -22.27
CA HIS A 21 -7.66 -9.43 -20.88
C HIS A 21 -7.91 -10.73 -20.11
N LEU A 22 -6.85 -11.27 -19.53
CA LEU A 22 -6.99 -12.24 -18.45
C LEU A 22 -7.79 -11.53 -17.36
N ASP A 23 -9.06 -11.93 -17.21
CA ASP A 23 -9.92 -11.53 -16.11
C ASP A 23 -9.13 -11.67 -14.82
N GLN A 24 -8.81 -10.52 -14.19
CA GLN A 24 -8.33 -10.50 -12.83
C GLN A 24 -9.46 -11.09 -11.96
N PRO A 25 -9.19 -12.08 -11.10
CA PRO A 25 -10.24 -12.68 -10.28
C PRO A 25 -10.94 -11.61 -9.45
N GLN A 26 -12.26 -11.73 -9.29
CA GLN A 26 -13.16 -10.82 -8.56
C GLN A 26 -12.46 -10.03 -7.43
N HIS A 27 -12.40 -8.71 -7.61
CA HIS A 27 -12.10 -7.65 -6.64
C HIS A 27 -11.78 -8.11 -5.20
N VAL A 28 -10.52 -8.49 -4.94
CA VAL A 28 -10.01 -8.66 -3.58
C VAL A 28 -9.55 -7.30 -3.05
N ASP A 29 -10.17 -6.81 -1.98
CA ASP A 29 -9.95 -5.48 -1.36
C ASP A 29 -8.59 -5.33 -0.67
N ILE A 30 -8.23 -4.07 -0.28
CA ILE A 30 -6.95 -3.63 0.33
C ILE A 30 -6.54 -4.34 1.63
N THR A 31 -7.30 -5.27 2.13
CA THR A 31 -6.96 -5.91 3.39
C THR A 31 -6.88 -7.39 3.17
N THR A 32 -7.85 -7.95 2.45
CA THR A 32 -7.88 -9.38 2.16
C THR A 32 -6.58 -9.89 1.51
N GLN A 33 -6.00 -9.20 0.52
CA GLN A 33 -4.75 -9.65 -0.10
C GLN A 33 -3.56 -9.59 0.86
N ILE A 34 -3.40 -8.49 1.61
CA ILE A 34 -2.29 -8.30 2.56
C ILE A 34 -2.41 -9.34 3.68
N LEU A 35 -3.57 -9.45 4.33
CA LEU A 35 -3.79 -10.39 5.42
C LEU A 35 -3.63 -11.84 4.98
N THR A 36 -4.09 -12.20 3.78
CA THR A 36 -3.88 -13.56 3.24
C THR A 36 -2.39 -13.84 3.03
N THR A 37 -1.64 -12.85 2.57
CA THR A 37 -0.19 -13.00 2.33
C THR A 37 0.62 -12.98 3.64
N ASN A 38 0.13 -12.27 4.66
CA ASN A 38 0.72 -12.19 6.00
C ASN A 38 0.34 -13.36 6.90
N ASN A 39 -0.62 -14.19 6.48
CA ASN A 39 -1.06 -15.32 7.26
C ASN A 39 0.10 -16.30 7.49
N GLY A 40 0.45 -16.53 8.76
CA GLY A 40 1.61 -17.34 9.13
C GLY A 40 2.95 -16.61 9.07
N SER A 41 2.96 -15.28 8.93
CA SER A 41 4.18 -14.48 9.11
C SER A 41 4.79 -14.73 10.47
N SER A 42 6.12 -14.79 10.54
CA SER A 42 6.86 -14.94 11.80
C SER A 42 7.05 -13.62 12.55
N GLU A 43 6.63 -12.50 11.96
CA GLU A 43 6.73 -11.18 12.56
C GLU A 43 5.50 -10.83 13.39
N LEU A 44 5.69 -10.00 14.42
CA LEU A 44 4.60 -9.40 15.19
C LEU A 44 4.14 -8.11 14.49
N LEU A 45 2.97 -8.17 13.88
CA LEU A 45 2.41 -7.08 13.08
C LEU A 45 1.25 -6.41 13.82
N LEU A 46 1.38 -5.11 14.08
CA LEU A 46 0.29 -4.24 14.50
C LEU A 46 -0.59 -3.95 13.27
N GLU A 47 -1.91 -3.91 13.46
CA GLU A 47 -2.84 -3.66 12.34
C GLU A 47 -2.53 -4.58 11.14
N GLY A 48 -2.15 -5.84 11.39
CA GLY A 48 -1.91 -6.83 10.34
C GLY A 48 -0.66 -6.68 9.47
N ASP A 49 -0.06 -5.50 9.32
CA ASP A 49 1.08 -5.22 8.42
C ASP A 49 2.05 -4.12 8.90
N ILE A 50 1.85 -3.53 10.08
CA ILE A 50 2.80 -2.57 10.66
C ILE A 50 3.77 -3.32 11.56
N LEU A 51 5.04 -3.37 11.15
CA LEU A 51 6.09 -4.04 11.90
C LEU A 51 6.45 -3.26 13.17
N LEU A 52 6.15 -3.85 14.34
CA LEU A 52 6.49 -3.26 15.63
C LEU A 52 8.00 -3.35 15.91
N PRO A 53 8.64 -2.26 16.42
CA PRO A 53 10.05 -2.31 16.79
C PRO A 53 10.28 -3.30 17.94
N ARG A 54 11.15 -4.31 17.74
CA ARG A 54 11.48 -5.33 18.76
C ARG A 54 12.12 -4.79 20.05
N SER A 55 12.60 -3.54 20.06
CA SER A 55 13.36 -2.93 21.16
C SER A 55 12.68 -1.71 21.82
N ARG A 56 11.43 -1.38 21.46
CA ARG A 56 10.71 -0.24 22.04
C ARG A 56 9.27 -0.59 22.40
N ASN A 57 8.92 -0.39 23.67
CA ASN A 57 7.62 -0.78 24.24
C ASN A 57 6.49 0.23 24.00
N ALA A 58 6.74 1.34 23.28
CA ALA A 58 5.71 2.33 22.98
C ALA A 58 6.00 3.05 21.65
N LEU A 59 4.98 3.14 20.79
CA LEU A 59 5.00 3.96 19.60
C LEU A 59 4.70 5.41 20.02
N VAL A 60 5.76 6.15 20.32
CA VAL A 60 5.68 7.59 20.63
C VAL A 60 6.68 8.29 19.73
N CYS A 61 6.18 8.99 18.71
CA CYS A 61 7.00 9.94 17.97
C CYS A 61 7.18 11.24 18.77
N ALA A 62 7.79 11.13 19.96
CA ALA A 62 8.00 12.24 20.90
C ALA A 62 8.96 13.31 20.35
N THR A 63 9.68 12.99 19.27
CA THR A 63 10.64 13.88 18.61
C THR A 63 10.42 13.82 17.10
N LYS A 64 10.74 14.88 16.35
CA LYS A 64 10.64 14.93 14.87
C LYS A 64 11.51 13.89 14.12
N ASN A 65 12.16 12.97 14.84
CA ASN A 65 13.09 11.98 14.28
C ASN A 65 12.43 10.74 13.67
N CYS A 66 11.09 10.63 13.67
CA CYS A 66 10.39 9.50 13.05
C CYS A 66 10.00 9.74 11.60
N PHE A 67 10.30 10.92 11.05
CA PHE A 67 10.05 11.24 9.65
C PHE A 67 11.36 11.29 8.87
N TRP A 68 11.26 11.06 7.56
CA TRP A 68 12.39 11.23 6.65
C TRP A 68 12.79 12.71 6.53
N ASN A 69 14.09 12.97 6.47
CA ASN A 69 14.58 14.34 6.49
C ASN A 69 14.35 15.02 5.14
N LYS A 70 13.89 16.27 5.19
CA LYS A 70 13.80 17.13 4.02
C LYS A 70 15.13 17.81 3.76
N SER A 71 15.69 17.59 2.58
CA SER A 71 16.90 18.22 2.08
C SER A 71 16.67 19.70 1.77
N SER A 72 17.76 20.47 1.71
CA SER A 72 17.71 21.92 1.45
C SER A 72 17.13 22.29 0.07
N ASN A 73 17.16 21.37 -0.89
CA ASN A 73 16.53 21.51 -2.20
C ASN A 73 15.00 21.31 -2.18
N GLY A 74 14.40 21.07 -1.01
CA GLY A 74 12.97 20.87 -0.85
C GLY A 74 12.48 19.45 -1.15
N LEU A 75 13.38 18.49 -1.40
CA LEU A 75 13.03 17.07 -1.57
C LEU A 75 13.23 16.29 -0.28
N VAL A 76 12.43 15.25 -0.10
CA VAL A 76 12.62 14.23 0.92
C VAL A 76 13.15 12.99 0.23
N GLU A 77 14.46 12.78 0.31
CA GLU A 77 15.10 11.62 -0.26
C GLU A 77 14.97 10.44 0.70
N VAL A 78 14.36 9.36 0.21
CA VAL A 78 14.19 8.10 0.95
C VAL A 78 15.09 7.05 0.28
N PRO A 79 16.31 6.81 0.81
CA PRO A 79 17.22 5.85 0.21
C PRO A 79 16.65 4.43 0.30
N PHE A 80 16.83 3.62 -0.73
CA PHE A 80 16.40 2.21 -0.70
C PHE A 80 17.42 1.27 -1.36
N THR A 81 17.42 0.02 -0.90
CA THR A 81 17.99 -1.11 -1.62
C THR A 81 16.88 -2.05 -2.06
N LEU A 82 17.02 -2.67 -3.23
CA LEU A 82 16.02 -3.59 -3.77
C LEU A 82 16.63 -4.98 -3.96
N SER A 83 16.02 -5.99 -3.33
CA SER A 83 16.51 -7.36 -3.38
C SER A 83 16.59 -7.90 -4.81
N ARG A 84 17.62 -8.70 -5.09
CA ARG A 84 17.85 -9.28 -6.42
C ARG A 84 16.81 -10.32 -6.81
N VAL A 85 16.08 -10.88 -5.83
CA VAL A 85 15.05 -11.90 -6.03
C VAL A 85 13.85 -11.39 -6.83
N PHE A 86 13.60 -10.08 -6.82
CA PHE A 86 12.56 -9.46 -7.64
C PHE A 86 12.90 -9.59 -9.12
N SER A 87 11.94 -10.11 -9.89
CA SER A 87 12.03 -10.20 -11.34
C SER A 87 11.99 -8.81 -12.00
N SER A 88 12.26 -8.72 -13.30
CA SER A 88 12.18 -7.45 -14.02
C SER A 88 10.77 -6.84 -14.01
N SER A 89 9.71 -7.67 -14.06
CA SER A 89 8.34 -7.21 -13.93
C SER A 89 8.05 -6.67 -12.53
N ASP A 90 8.50 -7.38 -11.49
CA ASP A 90 8.32 -6.93 -10.09
C ASP A 90 8.98 -5.57 -9.87
N LYS A 91 10.22 -5.42 -10.36
CA LYS A 91 10.97 -4.16 -10.30
C LYS A 91 10.27 -3.02 -11.03
N THR A 92 9.58 -3.33 -12.14
CA THR A 92 8.82 -2.34 -12.90
C THR A 92 7.60 -1.85 -12.11
N VAL A 93 6.85 -2.75 -11.47
CA VAL A 93 5.71 -2.38 -10.61
C VAL A 93 6.17 -1.50 -9.45
N ILE A 94 7.26 -1.90 -8.77
CA ILE A 94 7.81 -1.16 -7.63
C ILE A 94 8.30 0.23 -8.07
N ALA A 95 9.04 0.31 -9.19
CA ALA A 95 9.53 1.58 -9.71
C ALA A 95 8.38 2.52 -10.12
N ASN A 96 7.32 2.00 -10.72
CA ASN A 96 6.15 2.80 -11.09
C ASN A 96 5.42 3.35 -9.88
N ALA A 97 5.21 2.54 -8.82
CA ALA A 97 4.63 3.01 -7.56
C ALA A 97 5.49 4.13 -6.93
N MET A 98 6.82 3.93 -6.86
CA MET A 98 7.74 4.97 -6.36
C MET A 98 7.70 6.27 -7.19
N ALA A 99 7.55 6.16 -8.51
CA ALA A 99 7.49 7.32 -9.40
C ALA A 99 6.27 8.21 -9.13
N THR A 100 5.14 7.62 -8.71
CA THR A 100 3.92 8.38 -8.39
C THR A 100 4.12 9.33 -7.23
N PHE A 101 4.79 8.91 -6.15
CA PHE A 101 5.17 9.80 -5.06
C PHE A 101 5.97 11.00 -5.57
N ARG A 102 6.97 10.77 -6.43
CA ARG A 102 7.80 11.86 -6.97
C ARG A 102 7.03 12.83 -7.86
N SER A 103 6.03 12.34 -8.58
CA SER A 103 5.21 13.13 -9.49
C SER A 103 4.15 13.99 -8.79
N LYS A 104 3.67 13.56 -7.62
CA LYS A 104 2.56 14.21 -6.89
C LYS A 104 2.99 14.85 -5.57
N THR A 105 4.22 14.61 -5.12
CA THR A 105 4.78 15.09 -3.84
C THR A 105 6.26 15.46 -3.95
N CYS A 106 6.86 15.90 -2.83
CA CYS A 106 8.29 16.12 -2.70
C CYS A 106 9.10 14.88 -2.26
N ILE A 107 8.46 13.72 -2.10
CA ILE A 107 9.12 12.45 -1.77
C ILE A 107 9.85 11.90 -3.00
N SER A 108 11.09 11.46 -2.81
CA SER A 108 11.89 10.82 -3.87
C SER A 108 12.58 9.57 -3.32
N PHE A 109 12.15 8.39 -3.78
CA PHE A 109 12.85 7.15 -3.49
C PHE A 109 14.12 7.06 -4.35
N VAL A 110 15.28 6.96 -3.71
CA VAL A 110 16.58 6.99 -4.40
C VAL A 110 17.39 5.73 -4.11
N PRO A 111 18.11 5.17 -5.09
CA PRO A 111 19.02 4.05 -4.81
C PRO A 111 20.02 4.44 -3.72
N ARG A 112 20.10 3.64 -2.68
CA ARG A 112 21.03 3.87 -1.57
C ARG A 112 22.48 3.76 -2.05
N THR A 113 23.32 4.65 -1.56
CA THR A 113 24.78 4.57 -1.67
C THR A 113 25.38 4.26 -0.30
N ASN A 114 25.52 5.27 0.56
CA ASN A 114 26.17 5.20 1.87
C ASN A 114 25.29 5.72 3.03
N GLN A 115 24.03 6.05 2.76
CA GLN A 115 23.12 6.56 3.79
C GLN A 115 22.92 5.52 4.91
N THR A 116 22.96 5.99 6.16
CA THR A 116 22.73 5.15 7.34
C THR A 116 21.30 4.66 7.41
N ASP A 117 20.34 5.55 7.20
CA ASP A 117 18.92 5.26 7.24
C ASP A 117 18.40 4.98 5.82
N TYR A 118 17.77 3.84 5.61
CA TYR A 118 17.27 3.45 4.29
C TYR A 118 16.26 2.30 4.38
N LEU A 119 15.45 2.16 3.33
CA LEU A 119 14.52 1.04 3.15
C LEU A 119 15.25 -0.16 2.52
N SER A 120 15.20 -1.32 3.18
CA SER A 120 15.57 -2.61 2.58
C SER A 120 14.32 -3.28 2.03
N ILE A 121 14.11 -3.18 0.71
CA ILE A 121 12.94 -3.76 0.04
C ILE A 121 13.25 -5.21 -0.31
N GLU A 122 12.56 -6.12 0.35
CA GLU A 122 12.82 -7.56 0.34
C GLU A 122 11.53 -8.34 0.08
N SER A 123 11.65 -9.60 -0.33
CA SER A 123 10.52 -10.53 -0.40
C SER A 123 10.59 -11.48 0.78
N LYS A 124 10.01 -11.09 1.92
CA LYS A 124 9.86 -11.95 3.12
C LYS A 124 8.43 -12.50 3.20
N ASP A 125 8.06 -13.00 4.38
CA ASP A 125 6.78 -13.64 4.66
C ASP A 125 5.69 -12.58 4.92
N GLY A 126 5.28 -11.87 3.87
CA GLY A 126 4.18 -10.90 3.92
C GLY A 126 4.39 -9.60 3.15
N CYS A 127 3.38 -8.73 3.23
CA CYS A 127 3.36 -7.32 2.91
C CYS A 127 3.38 -6.58 4.24
N TYR A 128 4.48 -5.90 4.56
CA TYR A 128 4.56 -5.11 5.79
C TYR A 128 5.69 -4.10 5.74
N SER A 129 5.58 -3.10 6.59
CA SER A 129 6.54 -2.02 6.71
C SER A 129 6.63 -1.52 8.14
N ASN A 130 7.74 -0.88 8.50
CA ASN A 130 7.78 -0.08 9.71
C ASN A 130 7.02 1.24 9.52
N LEU A 131 6.50 1.80 10.60
CA LEU A 131 5.88 3.11 10.58
C LEU A 131 6.93 4.23 10.67
N GLY A 132 7.07 5.01 9.60
CA GLY A 132 8.02 6.12 9.52
C GLY A 132 9.48 5.68 9.47
N ARG A 133 10.40 6.62 9.68
CA ARG A 133 11.84 6.37 9.77
C ARG A 133 12.22 5.86 11.15
N THR A 134 12.76 4.65 11.23
CA THR A 134 13.13 4.00 12.51
C THR A 134 14.61 4.08 12.85
N GLY A 135 15.45 4.45 11.88
CA GLY A 135 16.90 4.57 12.02
C GLY A 135 17.64 3.28 11.60
N GLY A 136 18.71 3.43 10.83
CA GLY A 136 19.42 2.31 10.20
C GLY A 136 18.65 1.69 9.03
N ALA A 137 18.97 0.45 8.71
CA ALA A 137 18.23 -0.34 7.73
C ALA A 137 16.85 -0.72 8.30
N GLN A 138 15.77 -0.40 7.59
CA GLN A 138 14.41 -0.84 7.95
C GLN A 138 13.77 -1.58 6.79
N VAL A 139 13.06 -2.67 7.08
CA VAL A 139 12.53 -3.56 6.05
C VAL A 139 11.20 -3.04 5.53
N VAL A 140 11.01 -3.13 4.22
CA VAL A 140 9.70 -3.16 3.57
C VAL A 140 9.59 -4.52 2.91
N SER A 141 8.73 -5.39 3.44
CA SER A 141 8.49 -6.70 2.86
C SER A 141 7.43 -6.60 1.78
N LEU A 142 7.76 -7.03 0.58
CA LEU A 142 6.85 -7.21 -0.54
C LEU A 142 7.02 -8.65 -1.02
N ASN A 143 6.29 -9.59 -0.40
CA ASN A 143 6.28 -10.97 -0.87
C ASN A 143 5.94 -11.02 -2.36
N ARG A 144 6.80 -11.65 -3.16
CA ARG A 144 6.67 -11.70 -4.63
C ARG A 144 5.37 -12.29 -5.13
N LEU A 145 4.74 -13.18 -4.36
CA LEU A 145 3.55 -13.89 -4.78
C LEU A 145 2.25 -13.19 -4.37
N GLY A 146 2.31 -12.20 -3.47
CA GLY A 146 1.11 -11.60 -2.89
C GLY A 146 1.12 -10.09 -2.65
N CYS A 147 2.27 -9.42 -2.79
CA CYS A 147 2.41 -8.00 -2.42
C CYS A 147 2.88 -7.09 -3.56
N VAL A 148 3.39 -7.63 -4.67
CA VAL A 148 3.92 -6.82 -5.77
C VAL A 148 2.79 -6.35 -6.69
N TYR A 149 1.84 -5.65 -6.10
CA TYR A 149 0.73 -4.97 -6.76
C TYR A 149 0.89 -3.48 -6.53
N TYR A 150 0.59 -2.68 -7.56
CA TYR A 150 0.85 -1.24 -7.54
C TYR A 150 0.37 -0.54 -6.25
N GLY A 151 -0.91 -0.68 -5.87
CA GLY A 151 -1.43 -0.05 -4.66
C GLY A 151 -0.92 -0.66 -3.35
N ILE A 152 -0.52 -1.94 -3.31
CA ILE A 152 0.12 -2.52 -2.11
C ILE A 152 1.52 -1.93 -1.94
N VAL A 153 2.28 -1.79 -3.02
CA VAL A 153 3.58 -1.13 -2.94
C VAL A 153 3.43 0.31 -2.45
N GLU A 154 2.46 1.06 -2.96
CA GLU A 154 2.19 2.41 -2.45
C GLU A 154 1.78 2.40 -0.97
N HIS A 155 0.92 1.48 -0.55
CA HIS A 155 0.48 1.32 0.84
C HIS A 155 1.67 1.08 1.80
N GLU A 156 2.53 0.10 1.52
CA GLU A 156 3.68 -0.21 2.38
C GLU A 156 4.73 0.91 2.41
N LEU A 157 4.91 1.60 1.28
CA LEU A 157 5.76 2.78 1.22
C LEU A 157 5.15 3.94 2.01
N ASN A 158 3.82 4.08 2.05
CA ASN A 158 3.15 5.10 2.82
C ASN A 158 3.25 4.84 4.34
N HIS A 159 3.20 3.58 4.78
CA HIS A 159 3.60 3.21 6.14
C HIS A 159 5.03 3.64 6.45
N ALA A 160 5.98 3.38 5.55
CA ALA A 160 7.38 3.81 5.72
C ALA A 160 7.55 5.34 5.80
N LEU A 161 6.58 6.11 5.27
CA LEU A 161 6.53 7.57 5.39
C LEU A 161 5.88 8.06 6.70
N GLY A 162 5.23 7.18 7.45
CA GLY A 162 4.66 7.46 8.78
C GLY A 162 3.14 7.55 8.84
N PHE A 163 2.43 6.94 7.89
CA PHE A 163 0.96 6.92 7.87
C PHE A 163 0.41 5.61 8.43
N TYR A 164 -0.50 5.72 9.40
CA TYR A 164 -1.33 4.63 9.90
C TYR A 164 -2.47 4.32 8.93
N HIS A 165 -3.24 3.28 9.24
CA HIS A 165 -4.49 3.01 8.55
C HIS A 165 -5.56 4.07 8.78
N GLU A 166 -6.45 4.23 7.80
CA GLU A 166 -7.53 5.22 7.87
C GLU A 166 -8.61 4.83 8.89
N HIS A 167 -8.91 3.53 9.04
CA HIS A 167 -9.95 3.03 9.95
C HIS A 167 -9.55 3.11 11.44
N THR A 168 -8.29 3.43 11.74
CA THR A 168 -7.79 3.64 13.11
C THR A 168 -7.64 5.11 13.47
N ARG A 169 -8.02 6.05 12.59
CA ARG A 169 -8.06 7.48 12.93
C ARG A 169 -8.88 7.75 14.20
N SER A 170 -8.41 8.70 15.00
CA SER A 170 -9.06 9.15 16.23
C SER A 170 -10.50 9.66 16.08
N ASP A 171 -10.91 10.06 14.87
CA ASP A 171 -12.27 10.54 14.53
C ASP A 171 -13.11 9.51 13.74
N ARG A 172 -12.61 8.28 13.53
CA ARG A 172 -13.23 7.31 12.61
C ARG A 172 -14.67 6.93 12.99
N ASP A 173 -15.04 6.96 14.28
CA ASP A 173 -16.38 6.62 14.74
C ASP A 173 -17.47 7.58 14.21
N GLN A 174 -17.09 8.71 13.62
CA GLN A 174 -18.01 9.61 12.90
C GLN A 174 -18.33 9.14 11.46
N TYR A 175 -17.58 8.18 10.94
CA TYR A 175 -17.56 7.77 9.53
C TYR A 175 -17.76 6.26 9.34
N VAL A 176 -17.34 5.43 10.30
CA VAL A 176 -17.57 3.98 10.23
C VAL A 176 -18.06 3.45 11.56
N THR A 177 -18.87 2.40 11.50
CA THR A 177 -19.17 1.53 12.64
C THR A 177 -18.30 0.29 12.57
N ILE A 178 -17.69 -0.08 13.69
CA ILE A 178 -16.97 -1.35 13.82
C ILE A 178 -17.92 -2.40 14.38
N ASN A 179 -18.12 -3.47 13.61
CA ASN A 179 -18.97 -4.59 13.99
C ASN A 179 -18.15 -5.63 14.77
N TRP A 180 -17.85 -5.31 16.02
CA TRP A 180 -16.96 -6.11 16.88
C TRP A 180 -17.32 -7.61 16.95
N GLY A 181 -18.61 -7.94 16.88
CA GLY A 181 -19.09 -9.33 16.88
C GLY A 181 -18.74 -10.15 15.64
N ASN A 182 -18.33 -9.49 14.54
CA ASN A 182 -17.90 -10.15 13.30
C ASN A 182 -16.37 -10.31 13.22
N ILE A 183 -15.60 -9.74 14.15
CA ILE A 183 -14.13 -9.73 14.12
C ILE A 183 -13.58 -10.94 14.89
N ASN A 184 -12.49 -11.54 14.40
CA ASN A 184 -11.76 -12.55 15.16
C ASN A 184 -11.35 -11.97 16.53
N PRO A 185 -11.75 -12.59 17.66
CA PRO A 185 -11.42 -12.10 19.00
C PRO A 185 -9.93 -11.79 19.20
N GLU A 186 -9.04 -12.59 18.60
CA GLU A 186 -7.58 -12.41 18.69
C GLU A 186 -7.08 -11.20 17.87
N MET A 187 -7.89 -10.70 16.94
CA MET A 187 -7.56 -9.63 15.99
C MET A 187 -8.28 -8.30 16.29
N GLN A 188 -9.10 -8.24 17.35
CA GLN A 188 -9.86 -7.02 17.67
C GLN A 188 -8.97 -5.81 17.93
N SER A 189 -7.76 -6.01 18.47
CA SER A 189 -6.81 -4.92 18.71
C SER A 189 -6.41 -4.16 17.43
N ASN A 190 -6.49 -4.78 16.24
CA ASN A 190 -6.22 -4.15 14.94
C ASN A 190 -7.26 -3.10 14.51
N PHE A 191 -8.34 -2.93 15.29
CA PHE A 191 -9.41 -1.95 15.06
C PHE A 191 -9.46 -0.86 16.14
N ASN A 192 -8.54 -0.89 17.09
CA ASN A 192 -8.43 0.14 18.11
C ASN A 192 -8.11 1.49 17.46
N LEU A 193 -8.59 2.56 18.09
CA LEU A 193 -8.24 3.91 17.67
C LEU A 193 -6.79 4.19 17.99
N GLU A 194 -6.08 4.76 17.04
CA GLU A 194 -4.76 5.33 17.21
C GLU A 194 -4.88 6.83 17.54
N ASN A 195 -3.93 7.35 18.31
CA ASN A 195 -3.84 8.78 18.60
C ASN A 195 -3.24 9.52 17.40
N THR A 196 -4.04 9.69 16.35
CA THR A 196 -3.60 10.19 15.06
C THR A 196 -3.52 11.72 14.99
N ASN A 197 -2.47 12.24 14.33
CA ASN A 197 -2.49 13.60 13.81
C ASN A 197 -3.16 13.58 12.43
N ASN A 198 -4.43 14.00 12.38
CA ASN A 198 -5.24 13.97 11.16
C ASN A 198 -4.85 15.03 10.12
N LEU A 199 -3.85 15.88 10.41
CA LEU A 199 -3.32 16.93 9.53
C LEU A 199 -4.40 17.88 8.98
N ASN A 200 -5.48 18.07 9.74
CA ASN A 200 -6.65 18.86 9.34
C ASN A 200 -7.27 18.41 8.00
N THR A 201 -7.21 17.11 7.71
CA THR A 201 -7.83 16.50 6.53
C THR A 201 -9.09 15.73 6.90
N LEU A 202 -10.02 15.67 5.95
CA LEU A 202 -11.23 14.85 6.06
C LEU A 202 -10.87 13.36 6.12
N TYR A 203 -11.81 12.58 6.66
CA TYR A 203 -11.79 11.12 6.57
C TYR A 203 -11.98 10.69 5.11
N ASP A 204 -11.22 9.69 4.68
CA ASP A 204 -11.19 9.26 3.29
C ASP A 204 -11.44 7.76 3.13
N TYR A 205 -12.69 7.40 2.84
CA TYR A 205 -13.07 6.03 2.48
C TYR A 205 -12.29 5.45 1.30
N SER A 206 -11.76 6.30 0.42
CA SER A 206 -10.99 5.91 -0.77
C SER A 206 -9.48 5.83 -0.53
N SER A 207 -9.01 6.11 0.69
CA SER A 207 -7.59 6.00 1.03
C SER A 207 -7.07 4.60 0.74
N VAL A 208 -5.86 4.52 0.17
CA VAL A 208 -5.14 3.24 0.01
C VAL A 208 -4.79 2.62 1.37
N MET A 209 -4.88 3.41 2.45
CA MET A 209 -4.65 2.98 3.84
C MET A 209 -5.94 2.56 4.55
N HIS A 210 -7.11 2.53 3.89
CA HIS A 210 -8.36 2.16 4.55
C HIS A 210 -8.62 0.66 4.42
N TYR A 211 -8.90 -0.04 5.51
CA TYR A 211 -9.29 -1.45 5.40
C TYR A 211 -10.53 -1.72 4.55
N GLY A 212 -10.59 -2.91 3.94
CA GLY A 212 -11.80 -3.45 3.34
C GLY A 212 -12.85 -3.86 4.37
N LYS A 213 -14.09 -4.03 3.91
CA LYS A 213 -15.26 -4.30 4.77
C LYS A 213 -15.16 -5.57 5.60
N THR A 214 -14.50 -6.61 5.10
CA THR A 214 -14.44 -7.95 5.71
C THR A 214 -13.11 -8.24 6.39
N ALA A 215 -12.27 -7.21 6.61
CA ALA A 215 -10.99 -7.33 7.29
C ALA A 215 -11.13 -8.11 8.60
N PHE A 216 -10.32 -9.16 8.79
CA PHE A 216 -10.32 -10.02 9.98
C PHE A 216 -11.68 -10.63 10.39
N SER A 217 -12.60 -10.77 9.44
CA SER A 217 -13.92 -11.35 9.70
C SER A 217 -13.82 -12.84 10.08
N ILE A 218 -14.59 -13.28 11.09
CA ILE A 218 -14.72 -14.70 11.46
C ILE A 218 -15.83 -15.43 10.71
N ASN A 219 -16.76 -14.69 10.13
CA ASN A 219 -17.99 -15.24 9.55
C ASN A 219 -18.25 -14.73 8.13
N GLY A 220 -17.28 -14.03 7.52
CA GLY A 220 -17.38 -13.43 6.20
C GLY A 220 -18.25 -12.17 6.13
N GLN A 221 -18.82 -11.73 7.27
CA GLN A 221 -19.64 -10.51 7.34
C GLN A 221 -18.77 -9.27 7.56
N ASP A 222 -19.33 -8.10 7.22
CA ASP A 222 -18.67 -6.81 7.38
C ASP A 222 -18.22 -6.59 8.83
N THR A 223 -16.93 -6.34 9.03
CA THR A 223 -16.32 -5.85 10.27
C THR A 223 -16.29 -4.33 10.33
N ILE A 224 -16.30 -3.66 9.17
CA ILE A 224 -16.38 -2.20 9.05
C ILE A 224 -17.58 -1.84 8.15
N THR A 225 -18.48 -0.99 8.67
CA THR A 225 -19.62 -0.47 7.91
C THR A 225 -19.54 1.05 7.82
N PRO A 226 -19.40 1.63 6.62
CA PRO A 226 -19.46 3.08 6.42
C PRO A 226 -20.81 3.68 6.85
N ILE A 227 -20.80 4.91 7.35
CA ILE A 227 -21.97 5.67 7.75
C ILE A 227 -21.92 7.10 7.18
N PRO A 228 -23.09 7.73 6.93
CA PRO A 228 -24.43 7.18 7.04
C PRO A 228 -24.81 6.22 5.90
N ASP A 229 -24.01 6.15 4.84
CA ASP A 229 -24.28 5.31 3.67
C ASP A 229 -23.39 4.05 3.67
N PRO A 230 -23.95 2.86 3.99
CA PRO A 230 -23.18 1.62 4.02
C PRO A 230 -22.77 1.13 2.62
N SER A 231 -23.28 1.72 1.53
CA SER A 231 -22.92 1.34 0.16
C SER A 231 -21.57 1.91 -0.29
N VAL A 232 -21.02 2.88 0.46
CA VAL A 232 -19.70 3.46 0.20
C VAL A 232 -18.64 2.35 0.15
N LYS A 233 -17.80 2.40 -0.88
CA LYS A 233 -16.70 1.45 -1.07
C LYS A 233 -15.52 1.86 -0.20
N ILE A 234 -14.95 0.88 0.48
CA ILE A 234 -13.71 1.01 1.26
C ILE A 234 -12.77 -0.14 0.90
N GLY A 235 -11.47 0.10 1.09
CA GLY A 235 -10.43 -0.88 0.78
C GLY A 235 -10.07 -0.99 -0.69
N GLN A 236 -9.97 0.14 -1.39
CA GLN A 236 -9.48 0.17 -2.77
C GLN A 236 -7.96 -0.07 -2.85
N ARG A 237 -7.51 -0.66 -3.97
CA ARG A 237 -6.13 -1.13 -4.21
C ARG A 237 -5.42 -0.48 -5.39
N ASN A 238 -6.04 0.55 -5.95
CA ASN A 238 -5.68 1.05 -7.27
C ASN A 238 -4.50 2.02 -7.19
N GLU A 239 -4.60 3.04 -6.34
CA GLU A 239 -3.55 4.04 -6.14
C GLU A 239 -3.80 4.87 -4.86
N LEU A 240 -2.81 5.65 -4.43
CA LEU A 240 -2.96 6.73 -3.46
C LEU A 240 -4.12 7.65 -3.84
N SER A 241 -5.01 7.91 -2.88
CA SER A 241 -6.08 8.88 -3.06
C SER A 241 -5.54 10.31 -3.10
N ALA A 242 -6.38 11.26 -3.52
CA ALA A 242 -6.04 12.67 -3.45
C ALA A 242 -5.76 13.15 -2.01
N ILE A 243 -6.43 12.57 -1.00
CA ILE A 243 -6.21 12.92 0.40
C ILE A 243 -4.93 12.26 0.94
N ASP A 244 -4.59 11.05 0.51
CA ASP A 244 -3.29 10.43 0.83
C ASP A 244 -2.14 11.34 0.39
N ILE A 245 -2.18 11.82 -0.87
CA ILE A 245 -1.20 12.74 -1.44
C ILE A 245 -1.17 14.08 -0.66
N LEU A 246 -2.34 14.66 -0.37
CA LEU A 246 -2.45 15.90 0.41
C LEU A 246 -1.80 15.76 1.79
N ARG A 247 -2.02 14.64 2.47
CA ARG A 247 -1.44 14.36 3.78
C ARG A 247 0.07 14.20 3.71
N ILE A 248 0.61 13.50 2.71
CA ILE A 248 2.06 13.42 2.47
C ILE A 248 2.64 14.83 2.29
N ASN A 249 2.03 15.65 1.41
CA ASN A 249 2.49 17.01 1.15
C ASN A 249 2.42 17.89 2.40
N THR A 250 1.36 17.77 3.19
CA THR A 250 1.18 18.53 4.44
C THR A 250 2.22 18.13 5.49
N LEU A 251 2.44 16.82 5.69
CA LEU A 251 3.37 16.29 6.67
C LEU A 251 4.82 16.69 6.35
N TYR A 252 5.22 16.51 5.09
CA TYR A 252 6.58 16.79 4.61
C TYR A 252 6.76 18.22 4.08
N LYS A 253 5.73 19.07 4.22
CA LYS A 253 5.71 20.48 3.81
C LYS A 253 6.21 20.70 2.39
N CYS A 254 5.80 19.80 1.50
CA CYS A 254 5.87 20.06 0.08
C CYS A 254 5.01 21.30 -0.22
#